data_AF-A0A7U7J6E4-F1
#
_entry.id   AF-A0A7U7J6E4-F1
#
_cell.length_a   1.000
_cell.length_b   1.000
_cell.length_c   1.000
_cell.angle_alpha   90.00
_cell.angle_beta   90.00
_cell.angle_gamma   90.00
#
_symmetry.space_group_name_H-M   'P 1'
#
loop_
_entity.id
_entity.type
_entity.pdbx_description
1 polymer ?
#
loop_
_entity_poly.entity_id
_entity_poly.type
_entity_poly.pdbx_seq_one_letter_code
_entity_poly.pdbx_strand_id
1 'polypeptide(L)'
;MNTHPTKIELCGEEYAAVVLFESDESPWIGSVTLCRSVKEFYNANGEFKPRVKLVSLDITPLLNSTQFSALADEIMAEEKAEEGMREAT
;
A
#
# COMPACT_ATOMS: atom_id res chain seq x y z
N MET A 1 -3.13 0.98 14.20
CA MET A 1 -2.52 1.07 12.86
C MET A 1 -3.60 1.14 11.81
N ASN A 2 -3.58 2.21 11.04
CA ASN A 2 -4.46 2.50 9.92
C ASN A 2 -3.82 1.97 8.63
N THR A 3 -4.64 1.79 7.59
CA THR A 3 -4.20 1.33 6.27
C THR A 3 -4.59 2.35 5.22
N HIS A 4 -3.64 2.76 4.39
CA HIS A 4 -3.88 3.63 3.25
C HIS A 4 -3.55 2.90 1.93
N PRO A 5 -4.56 2.58 1.10
CA PRO A 5 -4.33 1.99 -0.22
C PRO A 5 -3.84 3.04 -1.20
N THR A 6 -2.73 2.77 -1.89
CA THR A 6 -2.16 3.69 -2.88
C THR A 6 -1.55 2.93 -4.06
N LYS A 7 -0.93 3.66 -4.99
CA LYS A 7 -0.15 3.11 -6.10
C LYS A 7 1.27 3.64 -6.04
N ILE A 8 2.24 2.77 -6.30
CA ILE A 8 3.65 3.14 -6.36
C ILE A 8 4.19 2.76 -7.74
N GLU A 9 4.79 3.73 -8.43
CA GLU A 9 5.53 3.47 -9.66
C GLU A 9 6.93 2.97 -9.34
N LEU A 10 7.29 1.80 -9.87
CA LEU A 10 8.65 1.26 -9.82
C LEU A 10 9.08 0.86 -11.22
N CYS A 11 10.18 1.45 -11.68
CA CYS A 11 10.76 1.17 -13.00
C CYS A 11 9.77 1.37 -14.18
N GLY A 12 8.86 2.34 -14.08
CA GLY A 12 7.88 2.65 -15.12
C GLY A 12 6.62 1.76 -15.09
N GLU A 13 6.47 0.90 -14.09
CA GLU A 13 5.26 0.12 -13.86
C GLU A 13 4.58 0.54 -12.55
N GLU A 14 3.26 0.71 -12.59
CA GLU A 14 2.45 1.00 -11.39
C GLU A 14 2.07 -0.28 -10.65
N TYR A 15 2.29 -0.28 -9.34
CA TYR A 15 1.92 -1.37 -8.44
C TYR A 15 0.92 -0.90 -7.40
N ALA A 16 -0.07 -1.74 -7.10
CA ALA A 16 -0.93 -1.52 -5.95
C ALA A 16 -0.11 -1.69 -4.67
N ALA A 17 -0.25 -0.73 -3.75
CA ALA A 17 0.45 -0.69 -2.49
C ALA A 17 -0.53 -0.46 -1.33
N VAL A 18 -0.15 -0.94 -0.16
CA VAL A 18 -0.83 -0.64 1.10
C VAL A 18 0.20 -0.08 2.06
N VAL A 19 -0.07 1.11 2.58
CA VAL A 19 0.73 1.77 3.60
C VAL A 19 0.09 1.51 4.96
N LEU A 20 0.86 0.95 5.89
CA LEU A 20 0.48 0.87 7.30
C LEU A 20 1.05 2.08 8.03
N PHE A 21 0.18 2.83 8.69
CA PHE A 21 0.56 4.06 9.37
C PHE A 21 -0.16 4.22 10.72
N GLU A 22 0.36 5.13 11.53
CA GLU A 22 -0.28 5.64 12.74
C GLU A 22 -0.53 7.14 12.56
N SER A 23 -1.77 7.58 12.79
CA SER A 23 -2.17 8.97 12.60
C SER A 23 -2.27 9.66 13.96
N ASP A 24 -1.35 10.59 14.20
CA ASP A 24 -1.45 11.62 15.24
C ASP A 24 -1.54 12.99 14.53
N GLU A 25 -0.45 13.76 14.47
CA GLU A 25 -0.38 15.06 13.73
C GLU A 25 0.32 14.95 12.37
N SER A 26 1.14 13.92 12.19
CA SER A 26 1.81 13.59 10.94
C SER A 26 1.90 12.07 10.83
N PRO A 27 1.47 11.46 9.72
CA PRO A 27 1.39 10.00 9.60
C PRO A 27 2.77 9.37 9.80
N TRP A 28 2.91 8.58 10.86
CA TRP A 28 4.10 7.77 11.03
C TRP A 28 3.92 6.47 10.24
N ILE A 29 4.69 6.33 9.16
CA ILE A 29 4.62 5.18 8.26
C ILE A 29 5.44 4.03 8.85
N GLY A 30 4.74 2.95 9.23
CA GLY A 30 5.35 1.73 9.76
C GLY A 30 5.79 0.76 8.68
N SER A 31 5.01 0.61 7.61
CA SER A 31 5.41 -0.22 6.45
C SER A 31 4.70 0.17 5.15
N VAL A 32 5.33 -0.15 4.03
CA VAL A 32 4.77 -0.01 2.69
C VAL A 32 4.89 -1.35 1.96
N THR A 33 3.75 -1.95 1.64
CA THR A 33 3.69 -3.29 1.03
C THR A 33 3.11 -3.21 -0.37
N LEU A 34 3.84 -3.70 -1.36
CA LEU A 34 3.29 -3.95 -2.70
C LEU A 34 2.50 -5.25 -2.72
N CYS A 35 1.38 -5.25 -3.41
CA CYS A 35 0.50 -6.42 -3.53
C CYS A 35 0.27 -6.76 -5.00
N ARG A 36 0.50 -8.03 -5.37
CA ARG A 36 0.22 -8.54 -6.72
C ARG A 36 -0.49 -9.89 -6.65
N SER A 37 -1.60 -10.01 -7.34
CA SER A 37 -2.26 -11.30 -7.56
C SER A 37 -1.57 -12.06 -8.69
N VAL A 38 -1.17 -13.31 -8.42
CA VAL A 38 -0.57 -14.22 -9.40
C VAL A 38 -1.44 -15.47 -9.50
N LYS A 39 -1.65 -15.97 -10.72
CA LYS A 39 -2.32 -17.25 -10.94
C LYS A 39 -1.31 -18.38 -10.78
N GLU A 40 -1.57 -19.28 -9.85
CA GLU A 40 -0.77 -20.48 -9.63
C GLU A 40 -1.60 -21.69 -10.05
N PHE A 41 -1.10 -22.49 -11.01
CA PHE A 41 -1.84 -23.62 -11.59
C PHE A 41 -1.53 -24.95 -10.90
N TYR A 42 -0.33 -25.08 -10.34
CA TYR A 42 0.17 -26.32 -9.75
C TYR A 42 0.67 -26.05 -8.33
N ASN A 43 0.42 -26.98 -7.41
CA ASN A 43 0.97 -26.91 -6.06
C ASN A 43 2.43 -27.40 -6.00
N ALA A 44 3.06 -27.34 -4.83
CA ALA A 44 4.45 -27.77 -4.62
C ALA A 44 4.70 -29.27 -4.92
N ASN A 45 3.64 -30.10 -4.95
CA ASN A 45 3.71 -31.51 -5.29
C ASN A 45 3.51 -31.78 -6.79
N GLY A 46 3.29 -30.74 -7.60
CA GLY A 46 3.02 -30.86 -9.04
C GLY A 46 1.58 -31.19 -9.39
N GLU A 47 0.64 -31.16 -8.44
CA GLU A 47 -0.77 -31.42 -8.70
C GLU A 47 -1.45 -30.18 -9.27
N PHE A 48 -2.25 -30.34 -10.33
CA PHE A 48 -3.04 -29.26 -10.91
C PHE A 48 -4.13 -28.82 -9.94
N LYS A 49 -3.97 -27.62 -9.36
CA LYS A 49 -4.87 -27.02 -8.38
C LYS A 49 -4.87 -25.50 -8.55
N PRO A 50 -5.61 -24.97 -9.53
CA PRO A 50 -5.58 -23.56 -9.87
C PRO A 50 -6.08 -22.70 -8.70
N ARG A 51 -5.29 -21.70 -8.33
CA ARG A 51 -5.63 -20.72 -7.30
C ARG A 51 -5.05 -19.35 -7.62
N VAL A 52 -5.67 -18.32 -7.07
CA VAL A 52 -5.08 -16.98 -7.03
C VAL A 52 -4.23 -16.90 -5.77
N LYS A 53 -2.95 -16.63 -5.93
CA LYS A 53 -2.02 -16.36 -4.82
C LYS A 53 -1.77 -14.87 -4.75
N LEU A 54 -1.98 -14.28 -3.59
CA LEU A 54 -1.52 -12.92 -3.32
C LEU A 54 -0.04 -12.99 -2.96
N VAL A 55 0.78 -12.25 -3.68
CA VAL A 55 2.19 -12.02 -3.37
C VAL A 55 2.30 -10.62 -2.82
N SER A 56 2.88 -10.50 -1.63
CA SER A 56 3.10 -9.24 -0.94
C SER A 56 4.60 -9.04 -0.74
N LEU A 57 5.09 -7.83 -1.00
CA LEU A 57 6.50 -7.47 -0.83
C LEU A 57 6.59 -6.20 0.02
N ASP A 58 7.25 -6.30 1.17
CA ASP A 58 7.59 -5.13 1.97
C ASP A 58 8.74 -4.37 1.28
N ILE A 59 8.45 -3.14 0.86
CA ILE A 59 9.41 -2.25 0.20
C ILE A 59 9.85 -1.10 1.10
N THR A 60 9.42 -1.07 2.36
CA THR A 60 9.78 -0.03 3.34
C THR A 60 11.30 0.25 3.37
N PRO A 61 12.18 -0.77 3.38
CA PRO A 61 13.63 -0.53 3.41
C PRO A 61 14.20 0.09 2.12
N LEU A 62 13.43 0.09 1.03
CA LEU A 62 13.84 0.61 -0.28
C LEU A 62 13.43 2.07 -0.48
N LEU A 63 12.59 2.61 0.41
CA LEU A 63 12.08 3.97 0.31
C LEU A 63 13.02 4.97 0.97
N ASN A 64 13.20 6.12 0.34
CA ASN A 64 13.94 7.24 0.91
C ASN A 64 13.01 8.20 1.66
N SER A 65 13.60 9.12 2.43
CA SER A 65 12.85 10.09 3.25
C SER A 65 11.87 10.93 2.43
N THR A 66 12.23 11.33 1.21
CA THR A 66 11.35 12.12 0.33
C THR A 66 10.11 11.32 -0.07
N GLN A 67 10.25 10.02 -0.34
CA GLN A 67 9.13 9.14 -0.65
C GLN A 67 8.23 8.93 0.57
N PHE A 68 8.80 8.80 1.77
CA PHE A 68 8.00 8.77 3.00
C PHE A 68 7.23 10.08 3.22
N SER A 69 7.85 11.24 3.01
CA SER A 69 7.16 12.53 3.09
C SER A 69 6.00 12.62 2.10
N ALA A 70 6.21 12.21 0.85
CA ALA A 70 5.16 12.23 -0.16
C ALA A 70 3.95 11.35 0.22
N LEU A 71 4.19 10.15 0.76
CA LEU A 71 3.13 9.27 1.25
C LEU A 71 2.39 9.87 2.46
N ALA A 72 3.12 10.52 3.37
CA ALA A 72 2.50 11.19 4.51
C ALA A 72 1.62 12.38 4.06
N ASP A 73 2.10 13.18 3.10
CA ASP A 73 1.34 14.29 2.51
C ASP A 73 0.07 13.79 1.80
N GLU A 74 0.15 12.67 1.09
CA GLU A 74 -0.99 12.01 0.44
C GLU A 74 -2.04 11.59 1.46
N ILE A 75 -1.64 10.88 2.52
CA ILE A 75 -2.53 10.45 3.61
C ILE A 75 -3.22 11.65 4.26
N MET A 76 -2.46 12.70 4.59
CA MET A 76 -3.01 13.92 5.21
C MET A 76 -3.98 14.66 4.28
N ALA A 77 -3.74 14.66 2.98
CA ALA A 77 -4.64 15.27 2.01
C ALA A 77 -5.97 14.52 1.94
N GLU A 78 -5.95 13.20 2.01
CA GLU A 78 -7.16 12.37 2.02
C GLU A 78 -7.94 12.52 3.33
N GLU A 79 -7.28 12.48 4.48
CA GLU A 79 -7.94 12.69 5.79
C GLU A 79 -8.64 14.05 5.86
N LYS A 80 -8.00 15.13 5.37
CA LYS A 80 -8.62 16.47 5.29
C LYS A 80 -9.81 16.51 4.34
N ALA A 81 -9.74 15.81 3.21
CA ALA A 81 -10.84 15.74 2.25
C ALA A 81 -12.05 15.02 2.86
N GLU A 82 -11.83 13.95 3.61
CA GLU A 82 -12.89 13.25 4.34
C GLU A 82 -13.53 14.12 5.43
N GLU A 83 -12.72 14.84 6.21
CA GLU A 83 -13.20 15.71 7.29
C GLU A 83 -14.07 16.84 6.75
N GLY A 84 -13.62 17.54 5.69
CA GLY A 84 -14.41 18.59 5.06
C GLY A 84 -15.74 18.11 4.46
N MET A 85 -15.82 16.83 4.05
CA MET A 85 -17.07 16.24 3.56
C MET A 85 -18.05 15.92 4.70
N ARG A 86 -17.53 15.56 5.89
CA ARG A 86 -18.35 15.29 7.09
C ARG A 86 -18.93 16.57 7.69
N GLU A 87 -18.19 17.68 7.68
CA GLU A 87 -18.68 18.97 8.18
C GLU A 87 -19.73 19.63 7.24
N ALA A 88 -19.73 19.25 5.96
CA ALA A 88 -20.65 19.77 4.95
C ALA A 88 -22.02 19.04 4.89
N THR A 89 -22.23 18.01 5.72
CA THR A 89 -23.46 17.17 5.76
C THR A 89 -24.20 17.37 7.08
#